data_AF-A0A7J4SZZ6-F1
#
_entry.id   AF-A0A7J4SZZ6-F1
#
_cell.length_a   1.000
_cell.length_b   1.000
_cell.length_c   1.000
_cell.angle_alpha   90.00
_cell.angle_beta   90.00
_cell.angle_gamma   90.00
#
_symmetry.space_group_name_H-M   'P 1'
#
loop_
_entity.id
_entity.type
_entity.pdbx_description
1 polymer ?
#
loop_
_entity_poly.entity_id
_entity_poly.type
_entity_poly.pdbx_seq_one_letter_code
_entity_poly.pdbx_strand_id
1 'polypeptide(L)'
;MSATDSMVTLQERMVNLIGQLTMPVSEVALVLQHHIQGLLGSLNEYASKTGAAISERVSQPWPIEQTAEINQSPVVFDVEKVLKIVDQDRMDILSTLIRVTLVEMEMDLIEAILALRAWEQLVRQQLAEAKGPGQLFSPLELPDAW
;
A
#
# COMPACT_ATOMS: atom_id res chain seq x y z
N MET A 1 -2.18 -1.27 24.19
CA MET A 1 -2.62 -0.46 23.05
C MET A 1 -3.76 -1.19 22.37
N SER A 2 -4.80 -0.49 21.92
CA SER A 2 -5.84 -1.12 21.10
C SER A 2 -5.29 -1.36 19.69
N ALA A 3 -5.78 -2.39 18.99
CA ALA A 3 -5.48 -2.61 17.57
C ALA A 3 -5.76 -1.35 16.73
N THR A 4 -6.82 -0.60 17.10
CA THR A 4 -7.16 0.68 16.49
C THR A 4 -6.06 1.73 16.67
N ASP A 5 -5.46 1.82 17.86
CA ASP A 5 -4.39 2.80 18.14
C ASP A 5 -3.14 2.47 17.30
N SER A 6 -2.85 1.18 17.11
CA SER A 6 -1.78 0.69 16.25
C SER A 6 -1.98 1.09 14.78
N MET A 7 -3.19 0.90 14.26
CA MET A 7 -3.53 1.29 12.90
C MET A 7 -3.45 2.82 12.70
N VAL A 8 -3.96 3.61 13.65
CA VAL A 8 -3.91 5.08 13.60
C VAL A 8 -2.46 5.58 13.62
N THR A 9 -1.61 5.00 14.46
CA THR A 9 -0.19 5.40 14.54
C THR A 9 0.54 5.12 13.22
N LEU A 10 0.30 3.97 12.58
CA LEU A 10 0.86 3.68 11.26
C LEU A 10 0.36 4.69 10.21
N GLN A 11 -0.93 4.98 10.22
CA GLN A 11 -1.54 5.95 9.32
C GLN A 11 -0.90 7.34 9.46
N GLU A 12 -0.82 7.89 10.67
CA GLU A 12 -0.23 9.21 10.92
C GLU A 12 1.23 9.28 10.45
N ARG A 13 2.02 8.26 10.76
CA ARG A 13 3.43 8.20 10.34
C ARG A 13 3.57 8.12 8.82
N MET A 14 2.72 7.34 8.16
CA MET A 14 2.72 7.21 6.70
C MET A 14 2.27 8.50 6.01
N VAL A 15 1.17 9.13 6.45
CA VAL A 15 0.70 10.44 5.96
C VAL A 15 1.83 11.48 6.03
N ASN A 16 2.46 11.58 7.20
CA ASN A 16 3.54 12.53 7.42
C ASN A 16 4.74 12.28 6.50
N LEU A 17 5.21 11.03 6.40
CA LEU A 17 6.38 10.70 5.59
C LEU A 17 6.11 10.89 4.09
N ILE A 18 4.99 10.37 3.60
CA ILE A 18 4.60 10.45 2.18
C ILE A 18 4.46 11.92 1.76
N GLY A 19 3.83 12.75 2.60
CA GLY A 19 3.73 14.19 2.37
C GLY A 19 5.09 14.89 2.37
N GLN A 20 5.94 14.64 3.37
CA GLN A 20 7.26 15.28 3.49
C GLN A 20 8.18 14.95 2.32
N LEU A 21 8.18 13.71 1.85
CA LEU A 21 9.01 13.27 0.74
C LEU A 21 8.32 13.43 -0.61
N THR A 22 7.08 13.94 -0.62
CA THR A 22 6.29 14.15 -1.83
C THR A 22 6.25 12.87 -2.68
N MET A 23 6.02 11.72 -2.01
CA MET A 23 6.26 10.41 -2.64
C MET A 23 5.33 10.20 -3.83
N PRO A 24 5.88 9.78 -4.98
CA PRO A 24 5.09 9.38 -6.13
C PRO A 24 4.16 8.20 -5.88
N VAL A 25 2.99 8.21 -6.51
CA VAL A 25 1.99 7.12 -6.43
C VAL A 25 2.61 5.76 -6.74
N SER A 26 3.41 5.66 -7.81
CA SER A 26 4.07 4.41 -8.23
C SER A 26 5.03 3.85 -7.19
N GLU A 27 5.77 4.70 -6.47
CA GLU A 27 6.72 4.27 -5.46
C GLU A 27 6.01 3.75 -4.22
N VAL A 28 4.99 4.46 -3.75
CA VAL A 28 4.14 4.01 -2.64
C VAL A 28 3.49 2.67 -2.99
N ALA A 29 3.00 2.51 -4.23
CA ALA A 29 2.41 1.26 -4.71
C ALA A 29 3.38 0.07 -4.60
N LEU A 30 4.61 0.25 -5.07
CA LEU A 30 5.63 -0.79 -5.08
C LEU A 30 6.01 -1.20 -3.64
N VAL A 31 6.17 -0.24 -2.74
CA VAL A 31 6.48 -0.52 -1.33
C VAL A 31 5.34 -1.27 -0.66
N LEU A 32 4.09 -0.81 -0.83
CA LEU A 32 2.91 -1.48 -0.26
C LEU A 32 2.76 -2.90 -0.78
N GLN A 33 2.89 -3.10 -2.09
CA GLN A 33 2.79 -4.41 -2.72
C GLN A 33 3.83 -5.38 -2.15
N HIS A 34 5.07 -4.93 -1.98
CA HIS A 34 6.14 -5.74 -1.39
C HIS A 34 5.81 -6.17 0.05
N HIS A 35 5.38 -5.25 0.90
CA HIS A 35 5.03 -5.55 2.29
C HIS A 35 3.81 -6.47 2.41
N ILE A 36 2.74 -6.19 1.68
CA ILE A 36 1.51 -7.00 1.68
C ILE A 36 1.81 -8.43 1.22
N GLN A 37 2.61 -8.60 0.15
CA GLN A 37 3.00 -9.94 -0.33
C GLN A 37 3.83 -10.70 0.71
N GLY A 38 4.78 -10.05 1.39
CA GLY A 38 5.58 -10.69 2.44
C GLY A 38 4.73 -11.15 3.64
N LEU A 39 3.78 -10.29 4.07
CA LEU A 39 2.87 -10.60 5.17
C LEU A 39 1.89 -11.73 4.79
N LEU A 40 1.29 -11.67 3.59
CA LEU A 40 0.42 -12.73 3.08
C LEU A 40 1.17 -14.05 2.90
N GLY A 41 2.44 -14.02 2.48
CA GLY A 41 3.30 -15.21 2.40
C GLY A 41 3.40 -15.91 3.76
N SER A 42 3.73 -15.15 4.80
CA SER A 42 3.80 -15.64 6.17
C SER A 42 2.44 -16.16 6.68
N LEU A 43 1.36 -15.42 6.38
CA LEU A 43 0.00 -15.78 6.81
C LEU A 43 -0.49 -17.07 6.13
N ASN A 44 -0.24 -17.21 4.83
CA ASN A 44 -0.58 -18.41 4.06
C ASN A 44 0.22 -19.62 4.53
N GLU A 45 1.50 -19.44 4.86
CA GLU A 45 2.31 -20.51 5.43
C GLU A 45 1.72 -20.99 6.77
N TYR A 46 1.35 -20.07 7.66
CA TYR A 46 0.68 -20.41 8.92
C TYR A 46 -0.66 -21.11 8.71
N ALA A 47 -1.50 -20.60 7.82
CA ALA A 47 -2.80 -21.18 7.49
C ALA A 47 -2.66 -22.60 6.93
N SER A 48 -1.67 -22.84 6.06
CA SER A 48 -1.40 -24.16 5.48
C SER A 48 -0.99 -25.21 6.54
N LYS A 49 -0.27 -24.79 7.58
CA LYS A 49 0.18 -25.67 8.67
C LYS A 49 -0.91 -25.97 9.70
N THR A 50 -1.84 -25.04 9.90
CA THR A 50 -2.87 -25.12 10.94
C THR A 50 -4.25 -25.53 10.41
N GLY A 51 -4.46 -25.47 9.09
CA GLY A 51 -5.77 -25.61 8.48
C GLY A 51 -6.69 -24.41 8.73
N ALA A 52 -6.15 -23.28 9.21
CA ALA A 52 -6.92 -22.06 9.45
C ALA A 52 -7.38 -21.43 8.13
N ALA A 53 -8.59 -20.86 8.14
CA ALA A 53 -9.11 -20.10 7.01
C ALA A 53 -8.76 -18.61 7.15
N ILE A 54 -8.36 -17.99 6.04
CA ILE A 54 -8.08 -16.55 5.97
C ILE A 54 -9.29 -15.85 5.35
N SER A 55 -9.74 -14.77 5.98
CA SER A 55 -10.85 -13.96 5.45
C SER A 55 -10.50 -13.31 4.10
N GLU A 56 -11.47 -13.18 3.21
CA GLU A 56 -11.31 -12.45 1.94
C GLU A 56 -10.89 -11.00 2.14
N ARG A 57 -11.37 -10.35 3.22
CA ARG A 57 -11.02 -8.96 3.55
C ARG A 57 -9.51 -8.78 3.81
N VAL A 58 -8.82 -9.85 4.19
CA VAL A 58 -7.37 -9.86 4.44
C VAL A 58 -6.63 -10.32 3.19
N SER A 59 -7.08 -11.43 2.58
CA SER A 59 -6.38 -12.08 1.46
C SER A 59 -6.52 -11.36 0.13
N GLN A 60 -7.61 -10.61 -0.08
CA GLN A 60 -7.87 -9.92 -1.34
C GLN A 60 -7.70 -8.40 -1.23
N PRO A 61 -7.18 -7.74 -2.28
CA PRO A 61 -7.18 -6.29 -2.36
C PRO A 61 -8.60 -5.72 -2.27
N TRP A 62 -8.78 -4.62 -1.55
CA TRP A 62 -10.10 -3.98 -1.44
C TRP A 62 -10.51 -3.39 -2.80
N PRO A 63 -11.81 -3.40 -3.13
CA PRO A 63 -12.29 -2.86 -4.40
C PRO A 63 -12.04 -1.35 -4.46
N ILE A 64 -11.60 -0.87 -5.62
CA ILE A 64 -11.53 0.56 -5.93
C ILE A 64 -12.93 1.10 -6.24
N GLU A 65 -13.16 2.37 -5.97
CA GLU A 65 -14.42 3.03 -6.29
C GLU A 65 -14.51 3.25 -7.81
N GLN A 66 -15.53 2.67 -8.46
CA GLN A 66 -15.74 2.86 -9.88
C GLN A 66 -16.32 4.25 -10.15
N THR A 67 -15.45 5.22 -10.41
CA THR A 67 -15.84 6.52 -10.99
C THR A 67 -16.13 6.35 -12.49
N ALA A 68 -17.09 7.12 -13.02
CA ALA A 68 -17.51 7.05 -14.43
C ALA A 68 -16.38 7.33 -15.45
N GLU A 69 -15.23 7.82 -14.98
CA GLU A 69 -14.05 8.16 -15.77
C GLU A 69 -12.91 7.13 -15.73
N ILE A 70 -13.06 5.99 -15.03
CA ILE A 70 -12.03 4.93 -15.11
C ILE A 70 -11.98 4.46 -16.56
N ASN A 71 -10.95 4.90 -17.27
CA ASN A 71 -10.81 4.70 -18.69
C ASN A 71 -10.87 3.21 -19.00
N GLN A 72 -11.81 2.81 -19.85
CA GLN A 72 -11.89 1.45 -20.42
C GLN A 72 -10.71 1.15 -21.37
N SER A 73 -9.80 2.11 -21.58
CA SER A 73 -8.59 1.94 -22.36
C SER A 73 -7.45 1.50 -21.44
N PRO A 74 -6.90 0.28 -21.61
CA PRO A 74 -5.78 -0.16 -20.80
C PRO A 74 -4.56 0.70 -21.13
N VAL A 75 -4.18 1.59 -20.22
CA VAL A 75 -2.88 2.23 -20.31
C VAL A 75 -1.84 1.17 -19.94
N VAL A 76 -1.23 0.56 -20.95
CA VAL A 76 -0.18 -0.44 -20.76
C VAL A 76 1.13 0.31 -20.50
N PHE A 77 1.56 0.30 -19.24
CA PHE A 77 2.84 0.86 -18.85
C PHE A 77 3.93 -0.21 -18.86
N ASP A 78 5.10 0.17 -19.34
CA ASP A 78 6.29 -0.67 -19.29
C ASP A 78 6.87 -0.65 -17.87
N VAL A 79 6.71 -1.77 -17.16
CA VAL A 79 7.18 -1.94 -15.78
C VAL A 79 8.68 -1.71 -15.68
N GLU A 80 9.48 -2.13 -16.67
CA GLU A 80 10.92 -1.93 -16.65
C GLU A 80 11.30 -0.45 -16.69
N LYS A 81 10.50 0.37 -17.39
CA LYS A 81 10.72 1.82 -17.42
C LYS A 81 10.35 2.46 -16.10
N VAL A 82 9.26 2.02 -15.47
CA VAL A 82 8.88 2.52 -14.14
C VAL A 82 9.99 2.24 -13.13
N LEU A 83 10.49 1.00 -13.09
CA LEU A 83 11.56 0.59 -12.17
C LEU A 83 12.90 1.33 -12.37
N LYS A 84 13.15 1.90 -13.56
CA LYS A 84 14.36 2.70 -13.83
C LYS A 84 14.25 4.15 -13.34
N ILE A 85 13.03 4.64 -13.11
CA ILE A 85 12.75 6.05 -12.78
C ILE A 85 12.52 6.22 -11.28
N VAL A 86 12.00 5.20 -10.60
CA VAL A 86 11.73 5.25 -9.16
C VAL A 86 12.98 5.49 -8.32
N ASP A 87 12.79 6.20 -7.21
CA ASP A 87 13.83 6.50 -6.24
C ASP A 87 13.88 5.41 -5.16
N GLN A 88 14.95 4.62 -5.17
CA GLN A 88 15.12 3.50 -4.24
C GLN A 88 15.33 3.96 -2.80
N ASP A 89 16.06 5.04 -2.56
CA ASP A 89 16.32 5.53 -1.21
C ASP A 89 15.01 5.98 -0.55
N ARG A 90 14.16 6.69 -1.31
CA ARG A 90 12.83 7.11 -0.83
C ARG A 90 11.92 5.92 -0.54
N MET A 91 11.94 4.89 -1.39
CA MET A 91 11.19 3.65 -1.18
C MET A 91 11.69 2.88 0.06
N ASP A 92 13.00 2.81 0.27
CA ASP A 92 13.61 2.14 1.42
C ASP A 92 13.30 2.85 2.74
N ILE A 93 13.21 4.18 2.73
CA ILE A 93 12.78 4.97 3.90
C ILE A 93 11.33 4.61 4.27
N LEU A 94 10.40 4.61 3.29
CA LEU A 94 9.01 4.22 3.54
C LEU A 94 8.91 2.76 4.02
N SER A 95 9.64 1.86 3.37
CA SER A 95 9.69 0.44 3.73
C SER A 95 10.18 0.23 5.17
N THR A 96 11.19 1.00 5.58
CA THR A 96 11.73 0.97 6.94
C THR A 96 10.71 1.50 7.94
N LEU A 97 10.05 2.63 7.64
CA LEU A 97 9.02 3.20 8.50
C LEU A 97 7.86 2.23 8.75
N ILE A 98 7.36 1.56 7.70
CA ILE A 98 6.32 0.54 7.81
C ILE A 98 6.82 -0.58 8.73
N ARG A 99 7.97 -1.17 8.42
CA ARG A 99 8.52 -2.30 9.18
C ARG A 99 8.71 -1.98 10.67
N VAL A 100 9.35 -0.85 10.97
CA VAL A 100 9.62 -0.42 12.34
C VAL A 100 8.31 -0.18 13.07
N THR A 101 7.34 0.49 12.45
CA THR A 101 6.06 0.78 13.09
C THR A 101 5.26 -0.50 13.36
N LEU A 102 5.22 -1.45 12.42
CA LEU A 102 4.54 -2.73 12.65
C LEU A 102 5.14 -3.49 13.85
N VAL A 103 6.47 -3.45 14.00
CA VAL A 103 7.17 -4.08 15.12
C VAL A 103 6.96 -3.33 16.43
N GLU A 104 7.10 -1.99 16.43
CA GLU A 104 6.90 -1.14 17.61
C GLU A 104 5.49 -1.24 18.18
N MET A 105 4.51 -1.40 17.30
CA MET A 105 3.10 -1.49 17.68
C MET A 105 2.64 -2.93 17.95
N GLU A 106 3.56 -3.90 17.87
CA GLU A 106 3.32 -5.33 18.08
C GLU A 106 2.15 -5.89 17.25
N MET A 107 1.98 -5.40 16.01
CA MET A 107 0.84 -5.78 15.17
C MET A 107 0.97 -7.23 14.71
N ASP A 108 -0.12 -7.98 14.79
CA ASP A 108 -0.16 -9.31 14.20
C ASP A 108 -0.25 -9.24 12.65
N LEU A 109 -0.10 -10.39 11.99
CA LEU A 109 -0.14 -10.45 10.52
C LEU A 109 -1.45 -9.93 9.93
N ILE A 110 -2.59 -10.20 10.58
CA ILE A 110 -3.91 -9.81 10.10
C ILE A 110 -4.08 -8.30 10.26
N GLU A 111 -3.75 -7.76 11.43
CA GLU A 111 -3.79 -6.32 11.72
C GLU A 111 -2.90 -5.54 10.76
N ALA A 112 -1.65 -6.00 10.56
CA ALA A 112 -0.70 -5.37 9.65
C ALA A 112 -1.23 -5.35 8.20
N ILE A 113 -1.75 -6.48 7.70
CA ILE A 113 -2.32 -6.54 6.35
C ILE A 113 -3.51 -5.59 6.24
N LEU A 114 -4.45 -5.64 7.19
CA LEU A 114 -5.66 -4.79 7.13
C LEU A 114 -5.32 -3.30 7.16
N ALA A 115 -4.31 -2.89 7.92
CA ALA A 115 -3.85 -1.51 7.93
C ALA A 115 -3.29 -1.09 6.56
N LEU A 116 -2.49 -1.97 5.92
CA LEU A 116 -1.93 -1.69 4.59
C LEU A 116 -2.96 -1.78 3.45
N ARG A 117 -4.07 -2.52 3.61
CA ARG A 117 -5.13 -2.63 2.57
C ARG A 117 -5.81 -1.29 2.27
N ALA A 118 -6.03 -0.45 3.28
CA ALA A 118 -6.61 0.87 3.06
C ALA A 118 -5.69 1.74 2.19
N TRP A 119 -4.39 1.70 2.45
CA TRP A 119 -3.38 2.37 1.63
C TRP A 119 -3.28 1.80 0.22
N GLU A 120 -3.31 0.47 0.08
CA GLU A 120 -3.32 -0.20 -1.22
C GLU A 120 -4.53 0.24 -2.06
N GLN A 121 -5.71 0.32 -1.46
CA GLN A 121 -6.93 0.78 -2.15
C GLN A 121 -6.77 2.22 -2.66
N LEU A 122 -6.31 3.15 -1.82
CA LEU A 122 -6.09 4.55 -2.21
C LEU A 122 -5.12 4.66 -3.39
N VAL A 123 -3.98 3.96 -3.30
CA VAL A 123 -2.97 4.02 -4.35
C VAL A 123 -3.49 3.39 -5.64
N ARG A 124 -4.20 2.26 -5.56
CA ARG A 124 -4.83 1.62 -6.73
C ARG A 124 -5.91 2.50 -7.36
N GLN A 125 -6.65 3.28 -6.59
CA GLN A 125 -7.60 4.26 -7.10
C GLN A 125 -6.89 5.28 -7.99
N GLN A 126 -5.85 5.94 -7.47
CA GLN A 126 -5.12 6.96 -8.23
C GLN A 126 -4.40 6.39 -9.45
N LEU A 127 -3.86 5.17 -9.34
CA LEU A 127 -3.29 4.47 -10.49
C LEU A 127 -4.34 4.14 -11.57
N ALA A 128 -5.55 3.77 -11.18
CA ALA A 128 -6.64 3.49 -12.12
C ALA A 128 -7.15 4.75 -12.83
N GLU A 129 -7.05 5.91 -12.16
CA GLU A 129 -7.44 7.21 -12.69
C GLU A 129 -6.33 7.86 -13.53
N ALA A 130 -5.10 7.33 -13.48
CA ALA A 130 -3.96 7.83 -14.24
C ALA A 130 -4.18 7.69 -15.76
N LYS A 131 -4.24 8.83 -16.45
CA LYS A 131 -4.39 9.00 -17.90
C LYS A 131 -3.04 9.02 -18.64
N GLY A 132 -1.91 9.04 -17.95
CA GLY A 132 -0.58 9.00 -18.57
C GLY A 132 0.60 8.81 -17.62
N PRO A 133 1.83 8.59 -18.16
CA PRO A 133 3.00 8.23 -17.36
C PRO A 133 3.38 9.26 -16.30
N GLY A 134 3.17 10.55 -16.56
CA GLY A 134 3.48 11.62 -15.60
C GLY A 134 2.68 11.51 -14.30
N GLN A 135 1.46 10.96 -14.35
CA GLN A 135 0.61 10.77 -13.18
C GLN A 135 1.00 9.54 -12.34
N LEU A 136 1.79 8.61 -12.88
CA LEU A 136 2.41 7.56 -12.06
C LEU A 136 3.48 8.13 -11.13
N PHE A 137 4.11 9.23 -11.56
CA PHE A 137 5.20 9.89 -10.86
C PHE A 137 4.76 11.17 -10.15
N SER A 138 3.47 11.51 -10.21
CA SER A 138 2.92 12.63 -9.44
C SER A 138 2.86 12.26 -7.95
N PRO A 139 2.93 13.26 -7.06
CA PRO A 139 2.78 13.02 -5.63
C PRO A 139 1.46 12.31 -5.33
N LEU A 140 1.46 11.38 -4.37
CA LEU A 140 0.23 10.75 -3.90
C LEU A 140 -0.72 11.80 -3.32
N GLU A 141 -1.94 11.86 -3.84
CA GLU A 141 -2.97 12.74 -3.30
C GLU A 141 -3.51 12.14 -2.00
N LEU A 142 -3.37 12.88 -0.91
CA LEU A 142 -3.78 12.45 0.42
C LEU A 142 -5.19 13.01 0.72
N PRO A 143 -6.20 12.19 1.07
CA PRO A 143 -7.51 12.69 1.52
C PRO A 143 -7.41 13.77 2.61
N ASP A 144 -8.25 14.80 2.50
CA ASP A 144 -8.33 15.89 3.49
C ASP A 144 -8.76 15.40 4.88
N ALA A 145 -9.54 14.32 4.95
CA ALA A 145 -9.93 13.64 6.18
C ALA A 145 -9.56 12.16 6.07
N TRP A 146 -8.62 11.74 6.91
CA TRP A 146 -8.15 10.36 7.02
C TRP A 146 -8.55 9.74 8.36
#